data_AF-A0A9D6MDA7-F1
#
_entry.id   AF-A0A9D6MDA7-F1
#
_cell.length_a   1.000
_cell.length_b   1.000
_cell.length_c   1.000
_cell.angle_alpha   90.00
_cell.angle_beta   90.00
_cell.angle_gamma   90.00
#
_symmetry.space_group_name_H-M   'P 1'
#
loop_
_entity.id
_entity.type
_entity.pdbx_description
1 polymer ?
#
loop_
_entity_poly.entity_id
_entity_poly.type
_entity_poly.pdbx_seq_one_letter_code
_entity_poly.pdbx_strand_id
1 'polypeptide(L)'
;MPGVNRRVSLRAIRAVARTIAERFKPEKIILFGSYAYGKPKPWSDVDLMIVMDTPEGDFTPTKEISRTLSPHPFALDILVRSEAEIRRRIAIDDWFLEDVVTKGKVLYERNNGGVGRKSRKRLRSGSAGDGGKGHSNR
;
A
#
# COMPACT_ATOMS: atom_id res chain seq x y z
N MET A 1 15.55 22.25 -23.11
CA MET A 1 15.11 22.02 -21.71
C MET A 1 15.44 20.59 -21.33
N PRO A 2 16.57 20.29 -20.66
CA PRO A 2 16.88 18.92 -20.30
C PRO A 2 16.05 18.52 -19.07
N GLY A 3 15.04 17.69 -19.31
CA GLY A 3 14.20 17.08 -18.29
C GLY A 3 15.05 16.31 -17.28
N VAL A 4 14.88 16.66 -16.01
CA VAL A 4 15.54 15.98 -14.89
C VAL A 4 14.86 14.62 -14.72
N ASN A 5 15.33 13.64 -15.48
CA ASN A 5 14.84 12.27 -15.51
C ASN A 5 15.37 11.48 -14.30
N ARG A 6 15.10 11.95 -13.08
CA ARG A 6 15.47 11.24 -11.85
C ARG A 6 14.26 10.49 -11.31
N ARG A 7 14.41 9.16 -11.18
CA ARG A 7 13.48 8.32 -10.42
C ARG A 7 13.23 8.95 -9.04
N VAL A 8 11.98 8.94 -8.60
CA VAL A 8 11.63 9.45 -7.27
C VAL A 8 12.21 8.51 -6.23
N SER A 9 12.95 9.06 -5.26
CA SER A 9 13.50 8.25 -4.17
C SER A 9 12.40 7.83 -3.20
N LEU A 10 12.45 6.60 -2.68
CA LEU A 10 11.53 6.14 -1.63
C LEU A 10 11.58 7.03 -0.39
N ARG A 11 12.71 7.69 -0.13
CA ARG A 11 12.85 8.68 0.95
C ARG A 11 11.95 9.89 0.71
N ALA A 12 11.88 10.41 -0.52
CA ALA A 12 11.00 11.51 -0.88
C ALA A 12 9.52 11.11 -0.77
N ILE A 13 9.18 9.90 -1.23
CA ILE A 13 7.81 9.36 -1.11
C ILE A 13 7.40 9.25 0.36
N ARG A 14 8.28 8.71 1.22
CA ARG A 14 8.03 8.63 2.67
C ARG A 14 7.90 10.00 3.34
N ALA A 15 8.63 11.01 2.86
CA ALA A 15 8.50 12.38 3.37
C ALA A 15 7.12 12.94 3.06
N VAL A 16 6.62 12.74 1.83
CA VAL A 16 5.24 13.12 1.45
C VAL A 16 4.21 12.39 2.31
N ALA A 17 4.34 11.06 2.46
CA ALA A 17 3.43 10.27 3.29
C ALA A 17 3.42 10.75 4.75
N ARG A 18 4.57 11.18 5.29
CA ARG A 18 4.65 11.77 6.64
C ARG A 18 3.90 13.09 6.74
N THR A 19 4.07 13.99 5.78
CA THR A 19 3.34 15.27 5.74
C THR A 19 1.82 15.05 5.71
N ILE A 20 1.37 14.08 4.92
CA ILE A 20 -0.04 13.68 4.86
C ILE A 20 -0.49 13.17 6.23
N ALA A 21 0.30 12.27 6.85
CA ALA A 21 -0.02 11.68 8.13
C ALA A 21 -0.16 12.72 9.26
N GLU A 22 0.73 13.71 9.29
CA GLU A 22 0.74 14.78 10.29
C GLU A 22 -0.45 15.73 10.16
N ARG A 23 -0.84 16.08 8.92
CA ARG A 23 -1.89 17.07 8.66
C ARG A 23 -3.29 16.48 8.62
N PHE A 24 -3.46 15.37 7.92
CA PHE A 24 -4.78 14.79 7.63
C PHE A 24 -5.11 13.59 8.51
N LYS A 25 -4.12 13.07 9.25
CA LYS A 25 -4.36 12.06 10.28
C LYS A 25 -5.15 10.85 9.73
N PRO A 26 -4.81 10.28 8.55
CA PRO A 26 -5.50 9.15 7.98
C PRO A 26 -5.34 7.89 8.83
N GLU A 27 -6.11 6.85 8.52
CA GLU A 27 -5.95 5.53 9.12
C GLU A 27 -4.76 4.79 8.50
N LYS A 28 -4.59 4.91 7.17
CA LYS A 28 -3.53 4.21 6.43
C LYS A 28 -3.10 4.99 5.20
N ILE A 29 -1.83 4.86 4.83
CA ILE A 29 -1.29 5.34 3.55
C ILE A 29 -0.56 4.16 2.89
N ILE A 30 -1.01 3.78 1.71
CA ILE A 30 -0.50 2.66 0.94
C ILE A 30 0.08 3.19 -0.37
N LEU A 31 1.36 2.90 -0.61
CA LEU A 31 1.98 3.08 -1.91
C LEU A 31 1.61 1.91 -2.80
N PHE A 32 1.08 2.17 -3.99
CA PHE A 32 0.74 1.14 -4.96
C PHE A 32 1.38 1.42 -6.33
N GLY A 33 0.99 0.64 -7.34
CA GLY A 33 1.42 0.84 -8.71
C GLY A 33 2.92 0.60 -8.93
N SER A 34 3.52 1.42 -9.80
CA SER A 34 4.85 1.17 -10.34
C SER A 34 5.96 1.20 -9.27
N TYR A 35 5.80 2.01 -8.22
CA TYR A 35 6.75 2.12 -7.11
C TYR A 35 6.55 1.05 -6.01
N ALA A 36 5.40 0.36 -5.98
CA ALA A 36 5.12 -0.69 -5.02
C ALA A 36 5.59 -2.06 -5.51
N TYR A 37 5.01 -2.56 -6.61
CA TYR A 37 5.23 -3.91 -7.13
C TYR A 37 5.51 -3.93 -8.65
N GLY A 38 5.47 -2.78 -9.32
CA GLY A 38 5.86 -2.65 -10.72
C GLY A 38 7.35 -2.34 -10.95
N LYS A 39 7.67 -1.85 -12.14
CA LYS A 39 9.01 -1.37 -12.52
C LYS A 39 8.94 0.14 -12.75
N PRO A 40 9.31 0.98 -11.76
CA PRO A 40 9.14 2.43 -11.87
C PRO A 40 10.10 2.99 -12.93
N LYS A 41 9.56 3.80 -13.83
CA LYS A 41 10.32 4.55 -14.83
C LYS A 41 10.62 5.96 -14.30
N PRO A 42 11.63 6.67 -14.83
CA PRO A 42 11.97 8.02 -14.37
C PRO A 42 10.81 9.03 -14.45
N TRP A 43 9.84 8.80 -15.32
CA TRP A 43 8.62 9.58 -15.50
C TRP A 43 7.38 8.93 -14.87
N SER A 44 7.56 7.88 -14.08
CA SER A 44 6.42 7.25 -13.42
C SER A 44 5.92 8.14 -12.29
N ASP A 45 4.61 8.30 -12.26
CA ASP A 45 3.89 8.93 -11.16
C ASP A 45 4.00 8.08 -9.89
N VAL A 46 3.87 8.73 -8.75
CA VAL A 46 3.81 8.08 -7.45
C VAL A 46 2.35 7.93 -7.06
N ASP A 47 1.88 6.69 -6.97
CA ASP A 47 0.47 6.40 -6.66
C ASP A 47 0.28 6.11 -5.17
N LEU A 48 -0.53 6.92 -4.49
CA LEU A 48 -0.83 6.78 -3.06
C LEU A 48 -2.33 6.57 -2.82
N MET A 49 -2.65 5.51 -2.07
CA MET A 49 -3.98 5.27 -1.53
C MET A 49 -3.99 5.73 -0.08
N ILE A 50 -4.90 6.63 0.26
CA ILE A 50 -5.08 7.19 1.60
C ILE A 50 -6.41 6.68 2.12
N VAL A 51 -6.35 5.89 3.19
CA VAL A 51 -7.53 5.38 3.87
C VAL A 51 -7.88 6.33 5.01
N MET A 52 -9.04 6.97 4.93
CA MET A 52 -9.54 7.85 5.97
C MET A 52 -11.07 7.90 5.96
N ASP A 53 -11.66 8.28 7.09
CA ASP A 53 -13.10 8.45 7.20
C ASP A 53 -13.57 9.60 6.31
N THR A 54 -14.28 9.28 5.24
CA THR A 54 -14.79 10.23 4.26
C THR A 54 -16.05 9.65 3.59
N PRO A 55 -17.05 10.49 3.26
CA PRO A 55 -18.21 10.04 2.50
C PRO A 55 -17.82 9.46 1.13
N GLU A 56 -18.52 8.40 0.72
CA GLU A 56 -18.30 7.78 -0.60
C GLU A 56 -18.54 8.79 -1.72
N GLY A 57 -17.58 8.92 -2.63
CA GLY A 57 -17.65 9.87 -3.75
C GLY A 57 -17.27 11.31 -3.39
N ASP A 58 -16.86 11.59 -2.14
CA ASP A 58 -16.32 12.89 -1.78
C ASP A 58 -14.86 13.04 -2.24
N PHE A 59 -14.66 13.90 -3.24
CA PHE A 59 -13.33 14.22 -3.77
C PHE A 59 -12.68 15.42 -3.07
N THR A 60 -13.35 16.02 -2.08
CA THR A 60 -12.83 17.18 -1.34
C THR A 60 -11.51 16.85 -0.62
N PRO A 61 -11.39 15.74 0.12
CA PRO A 61 -10.13 15.39 0.78
C PRO A 61 -8.98 15.18 -0.22
N THR A 62 -9.25 14.54 -1.36
CA THR A 62 -8.25 14.35 -2.43
C THR A 62 -7.72 15.70 -2.92
N LYS A 63 -8.61 16.67 -3.16
CA LYS A 63 -8.24 18.02 -3.61
C LYS A 63 -7.45 18.77 -2.53
N GLU A 64 -7.85 18.68 -1.27
CA GLU A 64 -7.16 19.34 -0.16
C GLU A 64 -5.76 18.79 0.06
N ILE A 65 -5.61 17.47 0.02
CA ILE A 65 -4.31 16.80 0.13
C ILE A 65 -3.43 17.20 -1.04
N SER A 66 -3.93 17.13 -2.27
CA SER A 66 -3.19 17.53 -3.47
C SER A 66 -2.72 19.00 -3.39
N ARG A 67 -3.61 19.93 -2.99
CA ARG A 67 -3.27 21.34 -2.80
C ARG A 67 -2.21 21.56 -1.72
N THR A 68 -2.31 20.82 -0.61
CA THR A 68 -1.38 20.94 0.52
C THR A 68 0.03 20.47 0.17
N LEU A 69 0.13 19.50 -0.74
CA LEU A 69 1.41 18.96 -1.19
C LEU A 69 2.06 19.82 -2.28
N SER A 70 1.33 20.75 -2.89
CA SER A 70 1.84 21.60 -3.96
C SER A 70 2.66 22.79 -3.39
N PRO A 71 3.85 23.09 -3.94
CA PRO A 71 4.53 22.37 -5.02
C PRO A 71 5.24 21.09 -4.52
N HIS A 72 5.03 19.97 -5.21
CA HIS A 72 5.74 18.71 -4.98
C HIS A 72 6.73 18.41 -6.13
N PRO A 73 7.88 17.76 -5.83
CA PRO A 73 8.98 17.62 -6.79
C PRO A 73 8.75 16.55 -7.87
N PHE A 74 7.61 15.85 -7.85
CA PHE A 74 7.27 14.79 -8.80
C PHE A 74 5.76 14.69 -8.99
N ALA A 75 5.34 13.99 -10.04
CA ALA A 75 3.93 13.73 -10.31
C ALA A 75 3.38 12.69 -9.31
N LEU A 76 2.23 13.02 -8.73
CA LEU A 76 1.62 12.29 -7.62
C LEU A 76 0.15 12.05 -7.95
N ASP A 77 -0.27 10.78 -7.94
CA ASP A 77 -1.67 10.39 -8.02
C ASP A 77 -2.15 9.98 -6.63
N ILE A 78 -3.30 10.53 -6.21
CA ILE A 78 -3.85 10.35 -4.87
C ILE A 78 -5.26 9.83 -4.98
N LEU A 79 -5.47 8.65 -4.40
CA LEU A 79 -6.80 8.08 -4.19
C LEU A 79 -7.12 8.14 -2.70
N VAL A 80 -8.21 8.82 -2.34
CA VAL A 80 -8.74 8.82 -0.98
C VAL A 80 -9.99 7.96 -0.95
N ARG A 81 -10.04 7.00 -0.01
CA ARG A 81 -11.18 6.08 0.17
C ARG A 81 -11.38 5.80 1.65
N SER A 82 -12.62 5.52 2.02
CA SER A 82 -12.90 4.97 3.36
C SER A 82 -12.62 3.47 3.41
N GLU A 83 -12.30 2.96 4.60
CA GLU A 83 -12.14 1.51 4.82
C GLU A 83 -13.42 0.75 4.45
N ALA A 84 -14.60 1.34 4.68
CA ALA A 84 -15.88 0.76 4.30
C ALA A 84 -16.04 0.64 2.78
N GLU A 85 -15.66 1.69 2.03
CA GLU A 85 -15.71 1.66 0.57
C GLU A 85 -14.76 0.61 0.00
N ILE A 86 -13.53 0.53 0.53
CA ILE A 86 -12.53 -0.46 0.08
C ILE A 86 -13.07 -1.88 0.26
N ARG A 87 -13.61 -2.20 1.44
CA ARG A 87 -14.18 -3.54 1.72
C ARG A 87 -15.35 -3.87 0.82
N ARG A 88 -16.26 -2.92 0.61
CA ARG A 88 -17.42 -3.08 -0.25
C ARG A 88 -17.00 -3.38 -1.69
N ARG A 89 -16.02 -2.64 -2.21
CA ARG A 89 -15.52 -2.81 -3.58
C ARG A 89 -14.78 -4.13 -3.77
N ILE A 90 -13.95 -4.54 -2.79
CA ILE A 90 -13.32 -5.87 -2.82
C ILE A 90 -14.38 -6.98 -2.82
N ALA A 91 -15.49 -6.81 -2.09
CA ALA A 91 -16.58 -7.79 -2.05
C ALA A 91 -17.36 -7.92 -3.37
N ILE A 92 -17.18 -6.98 -4.32
CA ILE A 92 -17.74 -7.04 -5.68
C ILE A 92 -16.65 -7.24 -6.74
N ASP A 93 -15.54 -7.87 -6.35
CA ASP A 93 -14.41 -8.25 -7.22
C ASP A 93 -13.69 -7.06 -7.89
N ASP A 94 -13.57 -5.94 -7.18
CA ASP A 94 -12.66 -4.84 -7.58
C ASP A 94 -11.19 -5.27 -7.42
N TRP A 95 -10.70 -5.95 -8.45
CA TRP A 95 -9.33 -6.46 -8.58
C TRP A 95 -8.26 -5.38 -8.38
N PHE A 96 -8.54 -4.13 -8.72
CA PHE A 96 -7.59 -3.03 -8.51
C PHE A 96 -7.41 -2.76 -7.02
N LEU A 97 -8.50 -2.63 -6.26
CA LEU A 97 -8.41 -2.43 -4.82
C LEU A 97 -7.87 -3.65 -4.09
N GLU A 98 -8.19 -4.85 -4.55
CA GLU A 98 -7.57 -6.07 -4.05
C GLU A 98 -6.04 -6.05 -4.24
N ASP A 99 -5.57 -5.65 -5.42
CA ASP A 99 -4.13 -5.53 -5.73
C ASP A 99 -3.44 -4.47 -4.86
N VAL A 100 -4.08 -3.31 -4.67
CA VAL A 100 -3.59 -2.24 -3.80
C VAL A 100 -3.46 -2.73 -2.36
N VAL A 101 -4.47 -3.42 -1.82
CA VAL A 101 -4.47 -3.89 -0.43
C VAL A 101 -3.50 -5.06 -0.22
N THR A 102 -3.37 -5.96 -1.20
CA THR A 102 -2.55 -7.18 -1.06
C THR A 102 -1.08 -6.98 -1.41
N LYS A 103 -0.79 -6.21 -2.47
CA LYS A 103 0.57 -6.00 -2.99
C LYS A 103 1.14 -4.62 -2.66
N GLY A 104 0.30 -3.66 -2.26
CA GLY A 104 0.73 -2.33 -1.87
C GLY A 104 1.70 -2.31 -0.68
N LYS A 105 2.53 -1.28 -0.62
CA LYS A 105 3.46 -1.02 0.49
C LYS A 105 2.86 0.00 1.44
N VAL A 106 2.54 -0.42 2.66
CA VAL A 106 2.09 0.49 3.71
C VAL A 106 3.23 1.43 4.09
N LEU A 107 3.02 2.74 3.87
CA LEU A 107 3.96 3.80 4.24
C LEU A 107 3.65 4.38 5.63
N TYR A 108 2.38 4.36 6.00
CA TYR A 108 1.88 4.80 7.30
C TYR A 108 0.65 3.98 7.66
N GLU A 109 0.52 3.64 8.93
CA GLU A 109 -0.68 3.06 9.53
C GLU A 109 -0.82 3.67 10.91
N ARG A 110 -1.99 4.21 11.22
CA ARG A 110 -2.30 4.66 12.57
C ARG A 110 -2.32 3.41 13.46
N ASN A 111 -1.57 3.44 14.56
CA ASN A 111 -1.57 2.40 15.59
C ASN A 111 -2.93 2.35 16.32
N ASN A 112 -4.01 2.01 15.63
CA ASN A 112 -5.25 1.56 16.24
C ASN A 112 -5.31 0.05 16.08
N GLY A 113 -5.39 -0.68 17.19
CA GLY A 113 -5.40 -2.14 17.29
C GLY A 113 -6.62 -2.85 16.70
N GLY A 114 -7.12 -2.41 15.55
CA GLY A 114 -8.13 -3.04 14.71
C GLY A 114 -8.08 -2.30 13.38
N VAL A 115 -7.73 -2.88 12.25
CA VAL A 115 -8.21 -4.15 11.69
C VAL A 115 -7.13 -4.70 10.74
N GLY A 116 -6.92 -6.02 10.73
CA GLY A 116 -6.24 -6.69 9.60
C GLY A 116 -4.88 -7.33 9.84
N ARG A 117 -4.49 -7.69 11.07
CA ARG A 117 -3.53 -8.80 11.26
C ARG A 117 -4.23 -10.14 10.98
N LYS A 118 -4.71 -10.36 9.75
CA LYS A 118 -5.07 -11.72 9.31
C LYS A 118 -3.89 -12.32 8.55
N SER A 119 -3.15 -13.15 9.29
CA SER A 119 -2.70 -14.45 8.80
C SER A 119 -1.67 -14.46 7.67
N ARG A 120 -0.43 -14.06 7.95
CA ARG A 120 0.70 -14.86 7.45
C ARG A 120 0.90 -16.05 8.39
N LYS A 121 -0.03 -17.01 8.34
CA LYS A 121 0.27 -18.36 8.82
C LYS A 121 1.28 -18.92 7.83
N ARG A 122 2.56 -18.84 8.21
CA ARG A 122 3.65 -19.53 7.51
C ARG A 122 3.26 -21.01 7.47
N LEU A 123 2.91 -21.51 6.29
CA LEU A 123 2.92 -22.94 6.01
C LEU A 123 4.40 -23.37 6.09
N ARG A 124 4.85 -23.74 7.29
CA ARG A 124 6.04 -24.54 7.51
C ARG A 124 5.57 -25.96 7.81
N SER A 125 5.75 -26.86 6.85
CA SER A 125 6.21 -28.24 7.10
C SER A 125 6.09 -29.04 5.80
N GLY A 126 7.12 -28.94 4.97
CA GLY A 126 7.48 -30.01 4.03
C GLY A 126 8.73 -30.68 4.59
N SER A 127 8.63 -31.99 4.86
CA SER A 127 9.68 -33.02 4.95
C SER A 127 9.44 -33.95 6.13
N ALA A 128 8.80 -35.08 5.86
CA ALA A 128 9.09 -36.34 6.52
C ALA A 128 9.35 -37.32 5.39
N GLY A 129 10.63 -37.44 5.01
CA GLY A 129 11.13 -38.58 4.25
C GLY A 129 11.28 -39.72 5.25
N ASP A 130 10.48 -40.77 5.08
CA ASP A 130 10.57 -41.99 5.87
C ASP A 130 11.76 -42.81 5.32
N GLY A 131 12.91 -42.64 5.98
CA GLY A 131 14.09 -43.45 5.75
C GLY A 131 14.02 -44.71 6.60
N GLY A 132 13.92 -45.86 5.93
CA GLY A 132 14.05 -47.15 6.59
C GLY A 132 15.43 -47.33 7.25
N LYS A 133 15.43 -48.01 8.40
CA LYS A 133 16.46 -48.98 8.80
C LYS A 133 16.08 -49.69 10.09
N GLY A 134 16.07 -51.03 10.00
CA GLY A 134 16.64 -51.93 11.00
C GLY A 134 15.77 -52.27 12.20
N HIS A 135 15.33 -53.53 12.27
CA HIS A 135 15.40 -54.32 13.50
C HIS A 135 15.79 -55.76 13.15
N SER A 136 16.90 -56.17 13.74
CA SER A 136 17.46 -57.51 13.73
C SER A 136 16.84 -58.39 14.81
N ASN A 137 16.96 -59.70 14.57
CA ASN A 137 17.00 -60.83 15.51
C ASN A 137 15.75 -61.14 16.35
N ARG A 138 15.08 -62.23 15.94
CA ARG A 138 14.97 -63.46 16.75
C ARG A 138 14.94 -64.66 15.81
#